data_AF-A0A5S4T5J1-F1
#
_entry.id   AF-A0A5S4T5J1-F1
#
_cell.length_a   1.000
_cell.length_b   1.000
_cell.length_c   1.000
_cell.angle_alpha   90.00
_cell.angle_beta   90.00
_cell.angle_gamma   90.00
#
_symmetry.space_group_name_H-M   'P 1'
#
loop_
_entity.id
_entity.type
_entity.pdbx_description
1 polymer ?
#
loop_
_entity_poly.entity_id
_entity_poly.type
_entity_poly.pdbx_seq_one_letter_code
_entity_poly.pdbx_strand_id
1 'polypeptide(L)'
;KYRLSTLGSRSPFSSDYWWSLKINRLPDDRSYVIRDIKGFLQLVKKEGFYQIGKNYFEQLSWLQFDQPSQELIDFLWRLSSDTDKGEQDNVFPNHGRHLRLPSGFFEEGIHLLTGLYDFSFEGPSQTYHHLFVRPLDAEAGLYHFKVEVHRQSIELQ
;
A
#
# COMPACT_ATOMS: atom_id res chain seq x y z
N LYS A 1 7.74 -19.22 8.25
CA LYS A 1 6.69 -18.73 7.33
C LYS A 1 6.29 -17.34 7.77
N TYR A 2 6.10 -16.42 6.83
CA TYR A 2 5.83 -15.01 7.10
C TYR A 2 4.60 -14.54 6.35
N ARG A 3 4.01 -13.45 6.83
CA ARG A 3 2.92 -12.74 6.15
C ARG A 3 3.04 -11.25 6.42
N LEU A 4 2.61 -10.43 5.47
CA LEU A 4 2.68 -8.98 5.50
C LEU A 4 1.32 -8.39 5.83
N SER A 5 1.33 -7.28 6.54
CA SER A 5 0.15 -6.48 6.87
C SER A 5 0.46 -5.01 6.66
N THR A 6 -0.57 -4.20 6.54
CA THR A 6 -0.40 -2.77 6.25
C THR A 6 -1.30 -1.89 7.09
N LEU A 7 -0.79 -0.70 7.40
CA LEU A 7 -1.53 0.40 7.99
C LEU A 7 -1.36 1.65 7.13
N GLY A 8 -2.44 2.12 6.52
CA GLY A 8 -2.49 3.40 5.83
C GLY A 8 -2.87 4.51 6.79
N SER A 9 -2.09 5.59 6.82
CA SER A 9 -2.36 6.78 7.62
C SER A 9 -2.08 8.04 6.82
N ARG A 10 -2.71 9.16 7.21
CA ARG A 10 -2.44 10.44 6.55
C ARG A 10 -0.98 10.84 6.74
N SER A 11 -0.34 11.33 5.68
CA SER A 11 0.99 11.91 5.74
C SER A 11 1.00 13.12 6.69
N PRO A 12 2.00 13.27 7.57
CA PRO A 12 2.14 14.46 8.40
C PRO A 12 2.65 15.67 7.60
N PHE A 13 3.11 15.46 6.36
CA PHE A 13 3.72 16.51 5.52
C PHE A 13 2.92 16.85 4.26
N SER A 14 1.88 16.07 3.93
CA SER A 14 1.08 16.25 2.71
C SER A 14 -0.37 15.78 2.88
N SER A 15 -1.21 16.00 1.87
CA SER A 15 -2.58 15.49 1.82
C SER A 15 -2.67 14.00 1.49
N ASP A 16 -1.55 13.37 1.13
CA ASP A 16 -1.53 11.98 0.67
C ASP A 16 -1.56 11.00 1.85
N TYR A 17 -1.85 9.75 1.56
CA TYR A 17 -1.78 8.66 2.52
C TYR A 17 -0.52 7.84 2.32
N TRP A 18 0.07 7.43 3.45
CA TRP A 18 1.29 6.64 3.52
C TRP A 18 1.00 5.29 4.16
N TRP A 19 1.58 4.24 3.60
CA TRP A 19 1.37 2.87 4.01
C TRP A 19 2.59 2.35 4.78
N SER A 20 2.38 1.95 6.02
CA SER A 20 3.38 1.28 6.84
C SER A 20 3.23 -0.23 6.71
N LEU A 21 4.28 -0.91 6.26
CA LEU A 21 4.29 -2.37 6.15
C LEU A 21 4.78 -3.02 7.44
N LYS A 22 4.18 -4.14 7.80
CA LYS A 22 4.60 -4.96 8.95
C LYS A 22 4.78 -6.40 8.53
N ILE A 23 5.79 -7.06 9.08
CA ILE A 23 6.03 -8.50 8.94
C ILE A 23 5.52 -9.22 10.19
N ASN A 24 4.79 -10.31 9.99
CA ASN A 24 4.40 -11.25 11.03
C ASN A 24 5.06 -12.62 10.75
N ARG A 25 5.59 -13.23 11.81
CA ARG A 25 6.27 -14.53 11.74
C ARG A 25 5.38 -15.60 12.38
N LEU A 26 4.94 -16.56 11.58
CA LEU A 26 4.07 -17.64 12.07
C LEU A 26 4.85 -18.68 12.91
N PRO A 27 4.22 -19.27 13.93
CA PRO A 27 2.82 -19.10 14.35
C PRO A 27 2.61 -17.97 15.39
N ASP A 28 3.58 -17.07 15.60
CA ASP A 28 3.41 -15.93 16.52
C ASP A 28 2.40 -14.92 15.92
N ASP A 29 1.65 -14.25 16.79
CA ASP A 29 0.72 -13.17 16.42
C ASP A 29 1.39 -11.79 16.39
N ARG A 30 2.63 -11.68 16.88
CA ARG A 30 3.36 -10.41 16.88
C ARG A 30 3.71 -9.98 15.47
N SER A 31 3.38 -8.73 15.14
CA SER A 31 3.81 -8.05 13.92
C SER A 31 4.85 -6.98 14.24
N TYR A 32 5.79 -6.80 13.33
CA TYR A 32 6.90 -5.86 13.46
C TYR A 32 6.93 -4.92 12.26
N VAL A 33 7.03 -3.61 12.52
CA VAL A 33 7.11 -2.59 11.45
C VAL A 33 8.40 -2.74 10.67
N ILE A 34 8.29 -2.78 9.35
CA ILE A 34 9.42 -2.75 8.42
C ILE A 34 9.91 -1.31 8.32
N ARG A 35 11.10 -1.03 8.85
CA ARG A 35 11.64 0.34 8.99
C ARG A 35 12.32 0.90 7.74
N ASP A 36 12.70 0.03 6.82
CA ASP A 36 13.25 0.37 5.51
C ASP A 36 12.69 -0.66 4.51
N ILE A 37 11.60 -0.28 3.84
CA ILE A 37 10.88 -1.14 2.91
C ILE A 37 11.78 -1.49 1.72
N LYS A 38 12.53 -0.52 1.20
CA LYS A 38 13.43 -0.75 0.07
C LYS A 38 14.54 -1.71 0.45
N GLY A 39 15.19 -1.51 1.60
CA GLY A 39 16.21 -2.41 2.12
C GLY A 39 15.65 -3.82 2.38
N PHE A 40 14.46 -3.91 2.95
CA PHE A 40 13.75 -5.18 3.15
C PHE A 40 13.52 -5.93 1.84
N LEU A 41 13.01 -5.26 0.80
CA LEU A 41 12.77 -5.87 -0.51
C LEU A 41 14.07 -6.40 -1.15
N GLN A 42 15.17 -5.65 -1.05
CA GLN A 42 16.47 -6.10 -1.57
C GLN A 42 17.03 -7.28 -0.78
N LEU A 43 16.80 -7.31 0.53
CA LEU A 43 17.21 -8.40 1.40
C LEU A 43 16.43 -9.68 1.07
N VAL A 44 15.10 -9.61 0.92
CA VAL A 44 14.29 -10.77 0.51
C VAL A 44 14.74 -11.28 -0.86
N LYS A 45 15.04 -10.39 -1.81
CA LYS A 45 15.50 -10.76 -3.16
C LYS A 45 16.83 -11.51 -3.16
N LYS A 46 17.72 -11.20 -2.21
CA LYS A 46 19.04 -11.82 -2.06
C LYS A 46 19.06 -12.96 -1.03
N GLU A 47 17.90 -13.31 -0.50
CA GLU A 47 17.75 -14.23 0.61
C GLU A 47 18.67 -13.89 1.80
N GLY A 48 18.68 -12.63 2.23
CA GLY A 48 19.53 -12.16 3.32
C GLY A 48 18.95 -12.39 4.72
N PHE A 49 19.74 -12.10 5.75
CA PHE A 49 19.31 -12.16 7.14
C PHE A 49 18.61 -10.87 7.59
N TYR A 50 17.38 -11.01 8.08
CA TYR A 50 16.57 -9.91 8.59
C TYR A 50 16.37 -10.01 10.10
N GLN A 51 16.45 -8.87 10.78
CA GLN A 51 16.17 -8.79 12.20
C GLN A 51 14.67 -8.53 12.44
N ILE A 52 14.01 -9.47 13.10
CA ILE A 52 12.61 -9.35 13.53
C ILE A 52 12.59 -9.15 15.05
N GLY A 53 12.09 -8.02 15.51
CA GLY A 53 12.15 -7.67 16.93
C GLY A 53 13.60 -7.55 17.45
N LYS A 54 13.84 -7.94 18.71
CA LYS A 54 15.18 -7.86 19.32
C LYS A 54 16.01 -9.12 19.12
N ASN A 55 15.36 -10.30 19.10
CA ASN A 55 16.05 -11.58 19.28
C ASN A 55 16.05 -12.48 18.04
N TYR A 56 15.24 -12.17 17.02
CA TYR A 56 15.15 -13.01 15.83
C TYR A 56 16.00 -12.43 14.73
N PHE A 57 16.91 -13.24 14.21
CA PHE A 57 17.74 -12.93 13.07
C PHE A 57 17.70 -14.13 12.14
N GLU A 58 16.86 -14.05 11.11
CA GLU A 58 16.52 -15.18 10.25
C GLU A 58 16.74 -14.82 8.79
N GLN A 59 17.18 -15.80 8.00
CA GLN A 59 17.27 -15.65 6.56
C GLN A 59 15.87 -15.64 5.97
N LEU A 60 15.51 -14.55 5.28
CA LEU A 60 14.22 -14.43 4.62
C LEU A 60 14.34 -14.86 3.17
N SER A 61 13.49 -15.79 2.75
CA SER A 61 13.28 -16.14 1.34
C SER A 61 11.86 -15.78 0.94
N TRP A 62 11.68 -15.31 -0.29
CA TRP A 62 10.37 -15.00 -0.89
C TRP A 62 9.40 -16.18 -0.76
N LEU A 63 9.88 -17.41 -0.94
CA LEU A 63 9.08 -18.64 -0.82
C LEU A 63 8.48 -18.88 0.58
N GLN A 64 8.99 -18.19 1.60
CA GLN A 64 8.51 -18.35 2.98
C GLN A 64 7.30 -17.47 3.29
N PHE A 65 6.96 -16.52 2.41
CA PHE A 65 5.80 -15.65 2.54
C PHE A 65 4.52 -16.35 2.07
N ASP A 66 3.36 -15.97 2.61
CA ASP A 66 2.08 -16.37 2.05
C ASP A 66 1.81 -15.70 0.69
N GLN A 67 0.84 -16.24 -0.05
CA GLN A 67 0.60 -15.82 -1.43
C GLN A 67 0.31 -14.30 -1.57
N PRO A 68 -0.59 -13.68 -0.77
CA PRO A 68 -0.83 -12.24 -0.90
C PRO A 68 0.43 -11.39 -0.62
N SER A 69 1.28 -11.84 0.30
CA SER A 69 2.55 -11.15 0.57
C SER A 69 3.55 -11.32 -0.56
N GLN A 70 3.60 -12.48 -1.21
CA GLN A 70 4.45 -12.72 -2.38
C GLN A 70 4.04 -11.79 -3.54
N GLU A 71 2.74 -11.71 -3.83
CA GLU A 71 2.19 -10.84 -4.87
C GLU A 71 2.52 -9.35 -4.60
N LEU A 72 2.39 -8.90 -3.35
CA LEU A 72 2.80 -7.54 -2.97
C LEU A 72 4.32 -7.33 -3.12
N ILE A 73 5.15 -8.28 -2.71
CA ILE A 73 6.62 -8.17 -2.85
C ILE A 73 7.01 -8.08 -4.33
N ASP A 74 6.40 -8.89 -5.19
CA ASP A 74 6.66 -8.89 -6.63
C ASP A 74 6.26 -7.56 -7.28
N PHE A 75 5.09 -7.03 -6.92
CA PHE A 75 4.64 -5.70 -7.31
C PHE A 75 5.63 -4.61 -6.88
N LEU A 76 6.07 -4.63 -5.62
CA LEU A 76 7.00 -3.63 -5.10
C LEU A 76 8.39 -3.72 -5.75
N TRP A 77 8.84 -4.91 -6.16
CA TRP A 77 10.05 -5.06 -6.96
C TRP A 77 9.93 -4.43 -8.34
N ARG A 78 8.81 -4.65 -9.06
CA ARG A 78 8.54 -3.96 -10.33
C ARG A 78 8.50 -2.45 -10.12
N LEU A 79 7.69 -1.99 -9.17
CA LEU A 79 7.54 -0.57 -8.85
C LEU A 79 8.89 0.10 -8.56
N SER A 80 9.76 -0.56 -7.79
CA SER A 80 11.10 -0.04 -7.46
C SER A 80 12.08 -0.02 -8.63
N SER A 81 11.84 -0.85 -9.65
CA SER A 81 12.69 -0.98 -10.84
C SER A 81 12.26 -0.01 -11.95
N ASP A 82 10.96 0.28 -12.04
CA ASP A 82 10.37 1.24 -12.98
C ASP A 82 10.55 2.71 -12.54
N THR A 83 10.92 2.93 -11.28
CA THR A 83 11.10 4.27 -10.71
C THR A 83 12.55 4.74 -10.87
N ASP A 84 12.75 5.87 -11.57
CA ASP A 84 14.05 6.53 -11.67
C ASP A 84 14.65 6.83 -10.29
N LYS A 85 15.99 6.86 -10.18
CA LYS A 85 16.68 7.07 -8.89
C LYS A 85 16.23 8.33 -8.16
N GLY A 86 15.85 9.39 -8.89
CA GLY A 86 15.33 10.64 -8.32
C GLY A 86 13.87 10.58 -7.85
N GLU A 87 13.10 9.61 -8.31
CA GLU A 87 11.68 9.45 -7.96
C GLU A 87 11.47 8.39 -6.87
N GLN A 88 12.51 7.66 -6.46
CA GLN A 88 12.38 6.64 -5.43
C GLN A 88 11.95 7.20 -4.07
N ASP A 89 12.32 8.44 -3.75
CA ASP A 89 11.87 9.13 -2.53
C ASP A 89 10.37 9.47 -2.59
N ASN A 90 9.77 9.52 -3.78
CA ASN A 90 8.32 9.69 -3.94
C ASN A 90 7.55 8.39 -3.67
N VAL A 91 8.15 7.23 -3.94
CA VAL A 91 7.54 5.91 -3.70
C VAL A 91 7.80 5.43 -2.27
N PHE A 92 9.01 5.67 -1.77
CA PHE A 92 9.48 5.23 -0.45
C PHE A 92 9.85 6.43 0.43
N PRO A 93 8.89 7.29 0.81
CA PRO A 93 9.17 8.49 1.57
C PRO A 93 9.67 8.19 2.99
N ASN A 94 10.15 9.23 3.67
CA ASN A 94 10.64 9.15 5.06
C ASN A 94 11.75 8.09 5.22
N HIS A 95 12.78 8.17 4.37
CA HIS A 95 13.89 7.23 4.33
C HIS A 95 13.45 5.77 4.15
N GLY A 96 12.41 5.54 3.34
CA GLY A 96 11.88 4.21 3.05
C GLY A 96 11.01 3.58 4.14
N ARG A 97 10.59 4.36 5.15
CA ARG A 97 9.70 3.87 6.21
C ARG A 97 8.26 3.64 5.77
N HIS A 98 7.83 4.32 4.72
CA HIS A 98 6.48 4.21 4.22
C HIS A 98 6.49 3.94 2.72
N LEU A 99 5.37 3.43 2.24
CA LEU A 99 5.04 3.29 0.83
C LEU A 99 4.02 4.37 0.47
N ARG A 100 4.26 5.06 -0.63
CA ARG A 100 3.28 5.91 -1.32
C ARG A 100 3.06 5.32 -2.70
N LEU A 101 1.80 5.04 -3.03
CA LEU A 101 1.42 4.48 -4.32
C LEU A 101 1.34 5.59 -5.38
N PRO A 102 2.13 5.53 -6.48
CA PRO A 102 1.98 6.45 -7.59
C PRO A 102 0.64 6.26 -8.30
N SER A 103 0.11 7.31 -8.93
CA SER A 103 -1.22 7.28 -9.57
C SER A 103 -1.40 6.14 -10.57
N GLY A 104 -0.38 5.83 -11.39
CA GLY A 104 -0.44 4.75 -12.37
C GLY A 104 -0.49 3.33 -11.79
N PHE A 105 -0.13 3.18 -10.51
CA PHE A 105 -0.13 1.89 -9.80
C PHE A 105 -1.07 1.90 -8.59
N PHE A 106 -1.88 2.94 -8.45
CA PHE A 106 -2.70 3.14 -7.25
C PHE A 106 -3.74 2.03 -7.09
N GLU A 107 -4.47 1.71 -8.15
CA GLU A 107 -5.51 0.68 -8.12
C GLU A 107 -4.95 -0.71 -7.84
N GLU A 108 -3.92 -1.14 -8.59
CA GLU A 108 -3.22 -2.41 -8.36
C GLU A 108 -2.64 -2.47 -6.94
N GLY A 109 -2.00 -1.39 -6.49
CA GLY A 109 -1.41 -1.31 -5.16
C GLY A 109 -2.45 -1.42 -4.05
N ILE A 110 -3.57 -0.72 -4.13
CA ILE A 110 -4.66 -0.83 -3.15
C ILE A 110 -5.26 -2.24 -3.14
N HIS A 111 -5.45 -2.84 -4.31
CA HIS A 111 -5.94 -4.21 -4.41
C HIS A 111 -5.02 -5.20 -3.66
N LEU A 112 -3.71 -5.15 -3.93
CA LEU A 112 -2.71 -6.01 -3.29
C LEU A 112 -2.60 -5.77 -1.78
N LEU A 113 -2.58 -4.50 -1.36
CA LEU A 113 -2.54 -4.13 0.06
C LEU A 113 -3.77 -4.65 0.81
N THR A 114 -4.95 -4.57 0.21
CA THR A 114 -6.21 -5.02 0.80
C THR A 114 -6.31 -6.54 0.87
N GLY A 115 -5.59 -7.27 0.00
CA GLY A 115 -5.51 -8.73 0.00
C GLY A 115 -4.59 -9.32 1.09
N LEU A 116 -3.82 -8.49 1.79
CA LEU A 116 -2.96 -8.93 2.89
C LEU A 116 -3.78 -9.53 4.06
N TYR A 117 -3.11 -10.33 4.91
CA TYR A 117 -3.80 -10.99 6.03
C TYR A 117 -4.43 -10.01 7.03
N ASP A 118 -3.87 -8.80 7.12
CA ASP A 118 -4.42 -7.69 7.89
C ASP A 118 -4.16 -6.39 7.13
N PHE A 119 -5.24 -5.64 6.96
CA PHE A 119 -5.28 -4.34 6.31
C PHE A 119 -6.03 -3.36 7.21
N SER A 120 -5.45 -2.19 7.41
CA SER A 120 -6.09 -1.10 8.15
C SER A 120 -5.80 0.23 7.46
N PHE A 121 -6.79 1.10 7.41
CA PHE A 121 -6.70 2.45 6.86
C PHE A 121 -7.34 3.45 7.81
N GLU A 122 -6.53 4.36 8.36
CA GLU A 122 -6.96 5.46 9.20
C GLU A 122 -7.56 6.57 8.32
N GLY A 123 -8.87 6.49 8.12
CA GLY A 123 -9.60 7.53 7.44
C GLY A 123 -9.95 8.71 8.36
N PRO A 124 -10.60 9.75 7.82
CA PRO A 124 -10.87 10.99 8.57
C PRO A 124 -11.74 10.81 9.82
N SER A 125 -12.62 9.81 9.84
CA SER A 125 -13.61 9.61 10.91
C SER A 125 -13.50 8.27 11.63
N GLN A 126 -12.93 7.27 10.97
CA GLN A 126 -12.83 5.90 11.48
C GLN A 126 -11.73 5.12 10.75
N THR A 127 -11.39 3.96 11.30
CA THR A 127 -10.53 2.97 10.65
C THR A 127 -11.35 2.08 9.73
N TYR A 128 -10.83 1.83 8.53
CA TYR A 128 -11.41 0.93 7.55
C TYR A 128 -10.52 -0.30 7.39
N HIS A 129 -11.13 -1.47 7.24
CA HIS A 129 -10.42 -2.74 7.04
C HIS A 129 -10.52 -3.28 5.61
N HIS A 130 -11.10 -2.48 4.71
CA HIS A 130 -11.20 -2.79 3.30
C HIS A 130 -11.31 -1.49 2.50
N LEU A 131 -10.56 -1.39 1.41
CA LEU A 131 -10.72 -0.34 0.40
C LEU A 131 -10.90 -0.99 -0.96
N PHE A 132 -11.73 -0.38 -1.79
CA PHE A 132 -11.85 -0.72 -3.19
C PHE A 132 -11.76 0.56 -4.03
N VAL A 133 -11.21 0.43 -5.22
CA VAL A 133 -11.23 1.48 -6.23
C VAL A 133 -12.38 1.18 -7.17
N ARG A 134 -13.21 2.18 -7.44
CA ARG A 134 -14.31 2.09 -8.39
C ARG A 134 -14.13 3.15 -9.46
N PRO A 135 -14.33 2.83 -10.75
CA PRO A 135 -14.43 3.83 -11.78
C PRO A 135 -15.46 4.91 -11.41
N LEU A 136 -15.11 6.18 -11.64
CA LEU A 136 -16.07 7.27 -11.51
C LEU A 136 -16.89 7.33 -12.81
N ASP A 137 -17.90 6.47 -12.90
CA ASP A 137 -18.87 6.44 -13.99
C ASP A 137 -20.25 6.94 -13.54
N ALA A 138 -21.18 7.06 -14.48
CA ALA A 138 -22.54 7.50 -14.20
C ALA A 138 -23.28 6.53 -13.25
N GLU A 139 -22.88 5.26 -13.21
CA GLU A 139 -23.46 4.24 -12.34
C GLU A 139 -22.92 4.31 -10.89
N ALA A 140 -21.88 5.11 -10.66
CA ALA A 140 -21.31 5.32 -9.32
C ALA A 140 -22.29 6.01 -8.37
N GLY A 141 -23.29 6.74 -8.90
CA GLY A 141 -24.32 7.42 -8.10
C GLY A 141 -23.77 8.50 -7.17
N LEU A 142 -22.52 8.94 -7.40
CA LEU A 142 -21.84 9.93 -6.54
C LEU A 142 -22.32 11.36 -6.81
N TYR A 143 -22.83 11.62 -8.01
CA TYR A 143 -23.43 12.88 -8.39
C TYR A 143 -24.77 12.61 -9.07
N HIS A 144 -25.78 13.38 -8.69
CA HIS A 144 -27.05 13.42 -9.39
C HIS A 144 -27.34 14.88 -9.69
N PHE A 145 -27.60 15.20 -10.96
CA PHE A 145 -27.99 16.53 -11.36
C PHE A 145 -29.17 16.47 -12.31
N LYS A 146 -30.11 17.40 -12.13
CA LYS A 146 -31.21 17.62 -13.05
C LYS A 146 -30.73 18.57 -14.14
N VAL A 147 -30.86 18.13 -15.40
CA VAL A 147 -30.54 18.97 -16.56
C VAL A 147 -31.78 19.75 -16.96
N GLU A 148 -31.75 21.08 -16.81
CA GLU A 148 -32.78 21.98 -17.35
C GLU A 148 -32.25 22.70 -18.58
N VAL A 149 -32.95 22.56 -19.70
CA VAL A 149 -32.59 23.18 -20.97
C VAL A 149 -33.36 24.49 -21.14
N HIS A 150 -32.63 25.60 -21.14
CA HIS A 150 -33.15 26.93 -21.47
C HIS A 150 -32.88 27.25 -22.95
N ARG A 151 -33.54 28.28 -23.50
CA ARG A 151 -33.40 28.64 -24.93
C ARG A 151 -31.96 28.97 -25.36
N GLN A 152 -31.09 29.41 -24.45
CA GLN A 152 -29.72 29.84 -24.73
C GLN A 152 -28.67 29.22 -23.79
N SER A 153 -29.08 28.33 -22.89
CA SER A 153 -28.18 27.73 -21.90
C SER A 153 -28.70 26.39 -21.39
N ILE A 154 -27.82 25.63 -20.75
CA ILE A 154 -28.16 24.42 -20.01
C ILE A 154 -27.77 24.67 -18.55
N GLU A 155 -28.68 24.36 -17.63
CA GLU A 155 -28.50 24.45 -16.20
C GLU A 155 -28.41 23.04 -15.58
N LEU A 156 -27.48 22.85 -14.65
CA LEU A 156 -27.30 21.62 -13.87
C LEU A 156 -27.65 21.93 -12.41
N GLN A 157 -28.73 21.35 -11.89
CA GLN A 157 -29.19 21.50 -10.50
C GLN A 157 -28.93 20.24 -9.68
#